data_AF-A0A1I0NTW1-F1
#
_entry.id   AF-A0A1I0NTW1-F1
#
_cell.length_a   1.000
_cell.length_b   1.000
_cell.length_c   1.000
_cell.angle_alpha   90.00
_cell.angle_beta   90.00
_cell.angle_gamma   90.00
#
_symmetry.space_group_name_H-M   'P 1'
#
loop_
_entity.id
_entity.type
_entity.pdbx_description
1 polymer ?
#
loop_
_entity_poly.entity_id
_entity_poly.type
_entity_poly.pdbx_seq_one_letter_code
_entity_poly.pdbx_strand_id
1 'polypeptide(L)'
;MLDQTNDFKWKIFKNGIRCFAIVNIDVLPNLSGQNEIKEYYSGKGFFSQGYIEEVPEVGYQSWKLAAIKGLEFAFSLVETNWTVQINKIGGRALIDTNPTVAGYTIMMAFLDKIGFHLDIKQIDIFEDFVLKSWSKPYKELIPDFLNLTYAEYK
;
A
#
# COMPACT_ATOMS: atom_id res chain seq x y z
N MET A 1 -19.00 -8.48 18.07
CA MET A 1 -18.44 -7.12 17.90
C MET A 1 -18.04 -6.99 16.45
N LEU A 2 -18.76 -6.17 15.68
CA LEU A 2 -18.32 -5.75 14.36
C LEU A 2 -17.12 -4.85 14.61
N ASP A 3 -15.93 -5.35 14.33
CA ASP A 3 -14.71 -4.56 14.37
C ASP A 3 -14.87 -3.50 13.28
N GLN A 4 -15.26 -2.29 13.68
CA GLN A 4 -15.38 -1.11 12.80
C GLN A 4 -13.97 -0.62 12.49
N THR A 5 -13.12 -1.48 11.95
CA THR A 5 -11.82 -1.05 11.49
C THR A 5 -12.04 -0.21 10.23
N ASN A 6 -11.52 1.02 10.22
CA ASN A 6 -11.42 1.89 9.03
C ASN A 6 -10.41 1.31 8.01
N ASP A 7 -10.44 0.00 7.83
CA ASP A 7 -9.54 -0.77 6.99
C ASP A 7 -9.97 -0.62 5.53
N PHE A 8 -9.08 -0.05 4.72
CA PHE A 8 -9.19 -0.11 3.28
C PHE A 8 -8.61 -1.44 2.80
N LYS A 9 -9.33 -2.11 1.90
CA LYS A 9 -8.94 -3.43 1.38
C LYS A 9 -8.91 -3.36 -0.13
N TRP A 10 -7.76 -3.72 -0.70
CA TRP A 10 -7.64 -3.92 -2.14
C TRP A 10 -7.45 -5.40 -2.45
N LYS A 11 -8.16 -5.86 -3.47
CA LYS A 11 -8.13 -7.24 -3.94
C LYS A 11 -8.28 -7.26 -5.45
N ILE A 12 -7.44 -8.03 -6.13
CA ILE A 12 -7.55 -8.28 -7.57
C ILE A 12 -7.39 -9.76 -7.89
N PHE A 13 -8.13 -10.22 -8.89
CA PHE A 13 -7.98 -11.52 -9.54
C PHE A 13 -7.86 -11.28 -11.04
N LYS A 14 -6.65 -11.36 -11.60
CA LYS A 14 -6.40 -11.13 -13.04
C LYS A 14 -5.24 -12.02 -13.51
N ASN A 15 -5.39 -12.63 -14.68
CA ASN A 15 -4.38 -13.50 -15.30
C ASN A 15 -3.84 -14.63 -14.38
N GLY A 16 -4.70 -15.17 -13.51
CA GLY A 16 -4.32 -16.23 -12.56
C GLY A 16 -3.54 -15.75 -11.32
N ILE A 17 -3.24 -14.45 -11.23
CA ILE A 17 -2.59 -13.82 -10.08
C ILE A 17 -3.67 -13.30 -9.13
N ARG A 18 -3.47 -13.50 -7.83
CA ARG A 18 -4.40 -13.12 -6.77
C ARG A 18 -3.69 -12.23 -5.78
N CYS A 19 -3.85 -10.92 -5.88
CA CYS A 19 -3.25 -9.99 -4.93
C CYS A 19 -4.26 -9.50 -3.89
N PHE A 20 -3.77 -9.24 -2.67
CA PHE A 20 -4.55 -8.67 -1.60
C PHE A 20 -3.69 -7.89 -0.63
N ALA A 21 -4.20 -6.76 -0.15
CA ALA A 21 -3.66 -6.10 1.03
C ALA A 21 -4.77 -5.35 1.78
N ILE A 22 -4.48 -5.11 3.06
CA ILE A 22 -5.30 -4.30 3.96
C ILE A 22 -4.41 -3.18 4.47
N VAL A 23 -4.95 -1.97 4.52
CA VAL A 23 -4.29 -0.84 5.18
C VAL A 23 -5.27 -0.11 6.07
N ASN A 24 -4.76 0.48 7.14
CA ASN A 24 -5.51 1.39 8.00
C ASN A 24 -4.72 2.68 8.10
N ILE A 25 -5.34 3.78 7.68
CA ILE A 25 -4.72 5.10 7.72
C ILE A 25 -5.68 6.16 8.26
N ASP A 26 -5.13 7.18 8.90
CA ASP A 26 -5.80 8.45 9.16
C ASP A 26 -5.19 9.54 8.30
N VAL A 27 -6.02 10.45 7.81
CA VAL A 27 -5.63 11.47 6.85
C VAL A 27 -6.18 12.81 7.30
N LEU A 28 -5.30 13.80 7.45
CA LEU A 28 -5.65 15.16 7.90
C LEU A 28 -4.91 16.19 7.03
N PRO A 29 -5.54 17.31 6.66
CA PRO A 29 -4.83 18.39 5.98
C PRO A 29 -3.66 18.88 6.83
N ASN A 30 -2.51 19.13 6.22
CA ASN A 30 -1.33 19.65 6.89
C ASN A 30 -1.14 21.13 6.57
N LEU A 31 -1.36 21.98 7.58
CA LEU A 31 -1.27 23.43 7.47
C LEU A 31 0.17 23.97 7.52
N SER A 32 1.16 23.12 7.80
CA SER A 32 2.59 23.50 7.83
C SER A 32 3.22 23.64 6.43
N GLY A 33 2.48 23.30 5.37
CA GLY A 33 2.93 23.47 3.98
C GLY A 33 3.79 22.34 3.43
N GLN A 34 3.87 21.20 4.13
CA GLN A 34 4.57 20.01 3.66
C GLN A 34 3.76 18.74 3.96
N ASN A 35 3.91 17.72 3.11
CA ASN A 35 3.37 16.40 3.39
C ASN A 35 4.14 15.72 4.53
N GLU A 36 3.44 14.95 5.36
CA GLU A 36 4.01 14.23 6.48
C GLU A 36 3.46 12.80 6.54
N ILE A 37 4.34 11.82 6.73
CA ILE A 37 3.96 10.41 6.91
C ILE A 37 4.40 10.00 8.31
N LYS A 38 3.46 9.49 9.12
CA LYS A 38 3.72 8.95 10.46
C LYS A 38 3.38 7.48 10.50
N GLU A 39 4.28 6.66 11.01
CA GLU A 39 4.15 5.20 11.03
C GLU A 39 3.94 4.69 12.46
N TYR A 40 2.83 3.97 12.71
CA TYR A 40 2.46 3.42 14.03
C TYR A 40 2.08 1.93 13.94
N TYR A 41 3.01 1.13 13.43
CA TYR A 41 2.80 -0.30 13.25
C TYR A 41 2.78 -1.06 14.59
N SER A 42 1.75 -1.88 14.79
CA SER A 42 1.57 -2.70 16.00
C SER A 42 1.30 -4.18 15.72
N GLY A 43 1.45 -4.60 14.46
CA GLY A 43 1.24 -5.98 14.04
C GLY A 43 2.21 -6.96 14.70
N LYS A 44 1.93 -8.26 14.57
CA LYS A 44 2.77 -9.35 15.09
C LYS A 44 3.70 -9.96 14.05
N GLY A 45 3.65 -9.48 12.79
CA GLY A 45 4.26 -10.15 11.65
C GLY A 45 3.58 -11.49 11.33
N PHE A 46 4.29 -12.35 10.63
CA PHE A 46 3.81 -13.69 10.33
C PHE A 46 3.65 -14.51 11.62
N PHE A 47 2.42 -14.96 11.88
CA PHE A 47 2.12 -15.85 13.00
C PHE A 47 1.89 -17.28 12.53
N SER A 48 0.91 -17.49 11.65
CA SER A 48 0.60 -18.80 11.05
C SER A 48 -0.24 -18.66 9.78
N GLN A 49 -0.31 -19.74 8.99
CA GLN A 49 -1.14 -19.79 7.79
C GLN A 49 -2.62 -19.58 8.12
N GLY A 50 -3.32 -18.79 7.30
CA GLY A 50 -4.73 -18.45 7.47
C GLY A 50 -5.00 -17.16 8.26
N TYR A 51 -4.00 -16.61 8.95
CA TYR A 51 -4.10 -15.33 9.64
C TYR A 51 -3.76 -14.16 8.70
N ILE A 52 -4.23 -12.97 9.07
CA ILE A 52 -3.74 -11.72 8.47
C ILE A 52 -2.34 -11.48 9.03
N GLU A 53 -1.38 -11.35 8.13
CA GLU A 53 -0.01 -11.01 8.43
C GLU A 53 0.09 -9.49 8.49
N GLU A 54 0.10 -8.95 9.71
CA GLU A 54 0.14 -7.51 9.94
C GLU A 54 1.56 -7.05 10.23
N VAL A 55 1.99 -6.00 9.55
CA VAL A 55 3.32 -5.43 9.66
C VAL A 55 3.59 -5.00 11.12
N PRO A 56 4.65 -5.55 11.77
CA PRO A 56 5.07 -5.16 13.11
C PRO A 56 5.90 -3.88 13.11
N GLU A 57 6.18 -3.34 14.29
CA GLU A 57 7.08 -2.20 14.49
C GLU A 57 8.48 -2.44 13.88
N VAL A 58 9.04 -3.65 14.07
CA VAL A 58 10.38 -4.04 13.58
C VAL A 58 10.27 -5.10 12.49
N GLY A 59 10.92 -4.88 11.34
CA GLY A 59 10.86 -5.77 10.17
C GLY A 59 9.98 -5.20 9.04
N TYR A 60 9.82 -5.97 7.95
CA TYR A 60 8.96 -5.64 6.79
C TYR A 60 9.27 -4.28 6.15
N GLN A 61 10.54 -3.87 6.20
CA GLN A 61 10.98 -2.56 5.72
C GLN A 61 10.67 -2.34 4.24
N SER A 62 10.70 -3.40 3.42
CA SER A 62 10.31 -3.30 2.01
C SER A 62 8.84 -2.90 1.84
N TRP A 63 7.94 -3.44 2.65
CA TRP A 63 6.51 -3.08 2.63
C TRP A 63 6.28 -1.65 3.12
N LYS A 64 6.95 -1.26 4.21
CA LYS A 64 6.90 0.10 4.77
C LYS A 64 7.39 1.13 3.74
N LEU A 65 8.54 0.86 3.12
CA LEU A 65 9.10 1.71 2.08
C LEU A 65 8.19 1.82 0.86
N ALA A 66 7.62 0.70 0.38
CA ALA A 66 6.69 0.73 -0.73
C ALA A 66 5.39 1.50 -0.40
N ALA A 67 4.92 1.42 0.85
CA ALA A 67 3.79 2.22 1.33
C ALA A 67 4.10 3.72 1.29
N ILE A 68 5.29 4.12 1.76
CA ILE A 68 5.78 5.49 1.63
C ILE A 68 5.80 5.93 0.16
N LYS A 69 6.35 5.10 -0.75
CA LYS A 69 6.40 5.41 -2.19
C LYS A 69 5.02 5.59 -2.81
N GLY A 70 4.03 4.79 -2.38
CA GLY A 70 2.64 4.95 -2.80
C GLY A 70 2.04 6.29 -2.36
N LEU A 71 2.27 6.69 -1.10
CA LEU A 71 1.82 7.98 -0.58
C LEU A 71 2.54 9.16 -1.24
N GLU A 72 3.86 9.10 -1.44
CA GLU A 72 4.62 10.13 -2.15
C GLU A 72 4.07 10.40 -3.54
N PHE A 73 3.76 9.35 -4.30
CA PHE A 73 3.10 9.49 -5.59
C PHE A 73 1.71 10.12 -5.45
N ALA A 74 0.89 9.65 -4.50
CA ALA A 74 -0.45 10.19 -4.30
C ALA A 74 -0.42 11.69 -3.94
N PHE A 75 0.53 12.11 -3.11
CA PHE A 75 0.76 13.51 -2.79
C PHE A 75 1.13 14.35 -4.02
N SER A 76 1.86 13.78 -4.98
CA SER A 76 2.19 14.49 -6.22
C SER A 76 0.98 14.79 -7.12
N LEU A 77 -0.15 14.12 -6.89
CA LEU A 77 -1.38 14.31 -7.66
C LEU A 77 -2.26 15.46 -7.13
N VAL A 78 -1.97 15.99 -5.95
CA VAL A 78 -2.83 16.96 -5.27
C VAL A 78 -2.03 18.17 -4.78
N GLU A 79 -2.65 19.35 -4.77
CA GLU A 79 -1.99 20.59 -4.34
C GLU A 79 -2.00 20.75 -2.81
N THR A 80 -2.96 20.11 -2.13
CA THR A 80 -3.08 20.18 -0.67
C THR A 80 -2.03 19.28 -0.04
N ASN A 81 -1.36 19.79 1.00
CA ASN A 81 -0.47 18.99 1.82
C ASN A 81 -1.25 18.20 2.87
N TRP A 82 -0.81 16.97 3.17
CA TRP A 82 -1.49 16.06 4.07
C TRP A 82 -0.54 15.44 5.09
N THR A 83 -1.06 15.21 6.30
CA THR A 83 -0.46 14.30 7.26
C THR A 83 -1.20 12.98 7.16
N VAL A 84 -0.47 11.92 6.85
CA VAL A 84 -1.00 10.55 6.79
C VAL A 84 -0.39 9.73 7.92
N GLN A 85 -1.26 9.19 8.75
CA GLN A 85 -0.90 8.24 9.80
C GLN A 85 -1.13 6.82 9.30
N ILE A 86 -0.10 5.99 9.25
CA ILE A 86 -0.19 4.58 8.89
C ILE A 86 -0.30 3.75 10.17
N ASN A 87 -1.48 3.21 10.42
CA ASN A 87 -1.75 2.40 11.61
C ASN A 87 -1.52 0.90 11.34
N LYS A 88 -1.76 0.48 10.10
CA LYS A 88 -1.72 -0.93 9.70
C LYS A 88 -1.38 -1.09 8.23
N ILE A 89 -0.54 -2.08 7.95
CA ILE A 89 -0.41 -2.71 6.64
C ILE A 89 -0.50 -4.22 6.90
N GLY A 90 -1.32 -4.93 6.12
CA GLY A 90 -1.52 -6.35 6.29
C GLY A 90 -1.68 -7.10 4.98
N GLY A 91 -1.19 -8.33 4.96
CA GLY A 91 -1.37 -9.31 3.90
C GLY A 91 -2.12 -10.54 4.41
N ARG A 92 -2.34 -11.52 3.54
CA ARG A 92 -3.05 -12.75 3.92
C ARG A 92 -2.28 -13.95 3.40
N ALA A 93 -1.96 -14.92 4.25
CA ALA A 93 -1.00 -16.00 3.94
C ALA A 93 -1.33 -16.93 2.73
N LEU A 94 -2.48 -16.77 2.07
CA LEU A 94 -2.91 -17.55 0.90
C LEU A 94 -3.21 -16.67 -0.34
N ILE A 95 -3.02 -15.36 -0.21
CA ILE A 95 -3.22 -14.40 -1.29
C ILE A 95 -1.97 -13.55 -1.37
N ASP A 96 -1.48 -13.34 -2.58
CA ASP A 96 -0.20 -12.74 -2.83
C ASP A 96 -0.15 -11.29 -2.31
N THR A 97 0.67 -11.04 -1.29
CA THR A 97 0.98 -9.70 -0.80
C THR A 97 2.48 -9.49 -0.91
N ASN A 98 2.88 -8.42 -1.61
CA ASN A 98 4.27 -8.01 -1.74
C ASN A 98 4.36 -6.50 -1.53
N PRO A 99 5.58 -5.91 -1.52
CA PRO A 99 5.73 -4.47 -1.30
C PRO A 99 4.91 -3.63 -2.28
N THR A 100 4.89 -3.99 -3.57
CA THR A 100 4.16 -3.23 -4.59
C THR A 100 2.65 -3.23 -4.34
N VAL A 101 2.08 -4.37 -3.94
CA VAL A 101 0.66 -4.49 -3.56
C VAL A 101 0.34 -3.61 -2.34
N ALA A 102 1.21 -3.60 -1.33
CA ALA A 102 1.05 -2.73 -0.16
C ALA A 102 1.10 -1.25 -0.54
N GLY A 103 2.08 -0.87 -1.36
CA GLY A 103 2.27 0.50 -1.87
C GLY A 103 1.07 1.01 -2.66
N TYR A 104 0.55 0.19 -3.56
CA TYR A 104 -0.63 0.56 -4.34
C TYR A 104 -1.88 0.65 -3.45
N THR A 105 -2.04 -0.27 -2.50
CA THR A 105 -3.21 -0.28 -1.61
C THR A 105 -3.28 0.97 -0.73
N ILE A 106 -2.15 1.43 -0.19
CA ILE A 106 -2.13 2.66 0.62
C ILE A 106 -2.34 3.91 -0.22
N MET A 107 -1.80 3.95 -1.45
CA MET A 107 -2.07 5.02 -2.41
C MET A 107 -3.57 5.15 -2.67
N MET A 108 -4.24 4.03 -3.00
CA MET A 108 -5.68 4.02 -3.24
C MET A 108 -6.49 4.39 -1.98
N ALA A 109 -6.08 3.90 -0.80
CA ALA A 109 -6.73 4.25 0.47
C ALA A 109 -6.67 5.75 0.78
N PHE A 110 -5.53 6.38 0.49
CA PHE A 110 -5.37 7.82 0.69
C PHE A 110 -6.25 8.61 -0.29
N LEU A 111 -6.19 8.29 -1.59
CA LEU A 111 -6.99 8.97 -2.62
C LEU A 111 -8.49 8.85 -2.32
N ASP A 112 -8.97 7.67 -1.90
CA ASP A 112 -10.35 7.43 -1.48
C ASP A 112 -10.75 8.34 -0.30
N LYS A 113 -9.92 8.43 0.74
CA LYS A 113 -10.20 9.27 1.92
C LYS A 113 -10.29 10.76 1.64
N ILE A 114 -9.56 11.25 0.64
CA ILE A 114 -9.61 12.66 0.23
C ILE A 114 -10.63 12.92 -0.89
N GLY A 115 -11.35 11.89 -1.36
CA GLY A 115 -12.32 12.00 -2.44
C GLY A 115 -11.69 12.27 -3.81
N PHE A 116 -10.43 11.90 -4.00
CA PHE A 116 -9.73 12.01 -5.28
C PHE A 116 -9.87 10.69 -6.06
N HIS A 117 -10.27 10.78 -7.33
CA HIS A 117 -10.48 9.60 -8.17
C HIS A 117 -9.56 9.63 -9.39
N LEU A 118 -8.79 8.56 -9.56
CA LEU A 118 -8.07 8.29 -10.79
C LEU A 118 -9.06 7.90 -11.89
N ASP A 119 -8.73 8.23 -13.14
CA ASP A 119 -9.50 7.73 -14.26
C ASP A 119 -9.27 6.21 -14.49
N ILE A 120 -10.19 5.58 -15.23
CA ILE A 120 -10.15 4.13 -15.47
C ILE A 120 -8.85 3.70 -16.17
N LYS A 121 -8.31 4.51 -17.08
CA LYS A 121 -7.07 4.15 -17.79
C LYS A 121 -5.88 4.20 -16.86
N GLN A 122 -5.82 5.18 -15.96
CA GLN A 122 -4.79 5.26 -14.93
C GLN A 122 -4.87 4.06 -13.98
N ILE A 123 -6.06 3.69 -13.53
CA ILE A 123 -6.28 2.50 -12.71
C ILE A 123 -5.75 1.25 -13.43
N ASP A 124 -6.15 1.03 -14.68
CA ASP A 124 -5.69 -0.12 -15.47
C ASP A 124 -4.15 -0.18 -15.60
N ILE A 125 -3.50 0.96 -15.85
CA ILE A 125 -2.04 1.05 -15.93
C ILE A 125 -1.39 0.65 -14.61
N PHE A 126 -1.91 1.15 -13.48
CA PHE A 126 -1.36 0.81 -12.17
C PHE A 126 -1.62 -0.63 -11.78
N GLU A 127 -2.80 -1.18 -12.04
CA GLU A 127 -3.09 -2.58 -11.76
C GLU A 127 -2.19 -3.50 -12.59
N ASP A 128 -2.00 -3.22 -13.87
CA ASP A 128 -1.07 -3.97 -14.73
C ASP A 128 0.38 -3.83 -14.26
N PHE A 129 0.78 -2.66 -13.78
CA PHE A 129 2.07 -2.47 -13.12
C PHE A 129 2.15 -3.37 -11.87
N VAL A 130 1.22 -3.25 -10.91
CA VAL A 130 1.20 -4.05 -9.68
C VAL A 130 1.29 -5.54 -9.96
N LEU A 131 0.58 -6.06 -10.96
CA LEU A 131 0.60 -7.47 -11.30
C LEU A 131 1.96 -7.93 -11.87
N LYS A 132 2.74 -7.05 -12.52
CA LYS A 132 4.10 -7.37 -13.01
C LYS A 132 5.12 -7.54 -11.89
N SER A 133 4.85 -7.02 -10.69
CA SER A 133 5.71 -7.25 -9.53
C SER A 133 5.77 -8.73 -9.12
N TRP A 134 4.77 -9.52 -9.53
CA TRP A 134 4.74 -10.97 -9.39
C TRP A 134 5.42 -11.66 -10.57
N SER A 135 6.75 -11.63 -10.58
CA SER A 135 7.58 -12.32 -11.57
C SER A 135 8.52 -13.34 -10.93
N LYS A 136 8.85 -14.40 -11.67
CA LYS A 136 9.85 -15.41 -11.25
C LYS A 136 11.23 -15.06 -11.85
N PRO A 137 12.33 -15.24 -11.11
CA PRO A 137 12.41 -15.61 -9.70
C PRO A 137 11.83 -14.51 -8.80
N TYR A 138 11.17 -14.91 -7.70
CA TYR A 138 10.55 -13.95 -6.79
C TYR A 138 11.62 -13.06 -6.16
N LYS A 139 11.44 -11.74 -6.32
CA LYS A 139 12.29 -10.70 -5.76
C LYS A 139 11.45 -9.74 -4.94
N GLU A 140 12.02 -9.21 -3.87
CA GLU A 140 11.44 -8.06 -3.18
C GLU A 140 11.71 -6.80 -4.00
N LEU A 141 10.66 -6.25 -4.61
CA LEU A 141 10.73 -5.10 -5.49
C LEU A 141 10.04 -3.91 -4.84
N ILE A 142 10.76 -2.79 -4.77
CA ILE A 142 10.23 -1.50 -4.34
C ILE A 142 9.69 -0.77 -5.57
N PRO A 143 8.39 -0.39 -5.58
CA PRO A 143 7.79 0.31 -6.71
C PRO A 143 8.22 1.77 -6.77
N ASP A 144 8.43 2.26 -7.98
CA ASP A 144 8.36 3.68 -8.33
C ASP A 144 7.08 3.88 -9.17
N PHE A 145 6.04 4.43 -8.53
CA PHE A 145 4.74 4.65 -9.17
C PHE A 145 4.76 5.82 -10.16
N LEU A 146 5.73 6.74 -10.05
CA LEU A 146 5.86 7.86 -10.97
C LEU A 146 6.42 7.39 -12.32
N ASN A 147 7.46 6.56 -12.28
CA ASN A 147 8.14 6.06 -13.48
C ASN A 147 7.65 4.67 -13.93
N LEU A 148 6.81 4.00 -13.14
CA LEU A 148 6.34 2.63 -13.35
C LEU A 148 7.50 1.63 -13.51
N THR A 149 8.47 1.75 -12.61
CA THR A 149 9.67 0.88 -12.56
C THR A 149 9.86 0.26 -11.17
N TYR A 150 10.81 -0.68 -11.07
CA TYR A 150 11.15 -1.34 -9.81
C TYR A 150 12.63 -1.17 -9.49
N ALA A 151 12.91 -1.05 -8.19
CA ALA A 151 14.23 -1.27 -7.63
C ALA A 151 14.22 -2.55 -6.78
N GLU A 152 15.31 -3.32 -6.81
CA GLU A 152 15.47 -4.45 -5.89
C GLU A 152 15.72 -3.93 -4.47
N TYR A 153 14.99 -4.48 -3.51
CA TYR A 153 15.22 -4.23 -2.09
C TYR A 153 16.52 -4.92 -1.66
N LYS A 154 17.40 -4.19 -0.96
CA LYS A 154 18.72 -4.65 -0.50
C LYS A 154 18.75 -4.89 0.99
#